data_AF-A0A8T4N5P4-F1
#
_entry.id   AF-A0A8T4N5P4-F1
#
_cell.length_a   1.000
_cell.length_b   1.000
_cell.length_c   1.000
_cell.angle_alpha   90.00
_cell.angle_beta   90.00
_cell.angle_gamma   90.00
#
_symmetry.space_group_name_H-M   'P 1'
#
loop_
_entity.id
_entity.type
_entity.pdbx_description
1 polymer ?
#
loop_
_entity_poly.entity_id
_entity_poly.type
_entity_poly.pdbx_seq_one_letter_code
_entity_poly.pdbx_strand_id
1 'polypeptide(L)'
;MIRAFRKEKRKMKKKYLLIALILLVLMVFVLANYLVNSRQESQNTRTITLGKGDKELKVEIADEPYEHARGLMFRESMKDDEGMLFIFSDSEYRTFWMKNTLIPLDII
;
A
#
# COMPACT_ATOMS: atom_id res chain seq x y z
N MET A 1 -52.17 -12.03 -30.76
CA MET A 1 -51.10 -12.93 -30.24
C MET A 1 -49.70 -12.29 -30.12
N ILE A 2 -49.32 -11.33 -30.97
CA ILE A 2 -47.93 -10.79 -31.07
C ILE A 2 -47.50 -9.88 -29.89
N ARG A 3 -48.44 -9.22 -29.17
CA ARG A 3 -48.12 -8.25 -28.11
C ARG A 3 -47.58 -8.88 -26.81
N ALA A 4 -47.94 -10.14 -26.51
CA ALA A 4 -47.49 -10.84 -25.29
C ALA A 4 -45.99 -11.20 -25.34
N PHE A 5 -45.53 -11.69 -26.50
CA PHE A 5 -44.14 -12.10 -26.73
C PHE A 5 -43.14 -10.92 -26.63
N ARG A 6 -43.54 -9.71 -27.07
CA ARG A 6 -42.72 -8.50 -26.94
C ARG A 6 -42.57 -8.05 -25.49
N LYS A 7 -43.61 -8.25 -24.66
CA LYS A 7 -43.61 -7.90 -23.23
C LYS A 7 -42.68 -8.80 -22.43
N GLU A 8 -42.59 -10.08 -22.81
CA GLU A 8 -41.73 -11.09 -22.18
C GLU A 8 -40.26 -10.91 -22.55
N LYS A 9 -39.93 -10.69 -23.83
CA LYS A 9 -38.55 -10.32 -24.24
C LYS A 9 -38.06 -9.03 -23.57
N ARG A 10 -38.95 -8.05 -23.36
CA ARG A 10 -38.62 -6.80 -22.66
C ARG A 10 -38.42 -7.01 -21.15
N LYS A 11 -39.16 -7.94 -20.52
CA LYS A 11 -38.91 -8.38 -19.14
C LYS A 11 -37.58 -9.10 -19.00
N MET A 12 -37.22 -9.98 -19.96
CA MET A 12 -35.95 -10.70 -19.96
C MET A 12 -34.76 -9.74 -20.13
N LYS A 13 -34.80 -8.82 -21.09
CA LYS A 13 -33.75 -7.80 -21.26
C LYS A 13 -33.57 -6.92 -20.02
N LYS A 14 -34.65 -6.54 -19.32
CA LYS A 14 -34.57 -5.78 -18.05
C LYS A 14 -33.94 -6.57 -16.91
N LYS A 15 -34.18 -7.89 -16.83
CA LYS A 15 -33.52 -8.75 -15.83
C LYS A 15 -32.01 -8.83 -16.05
N TYR A 16 -31.56 -9.05 -17.30
CA TYR A 16 -30.13 -9.04 -17.62
C TYR A 16 -29.50 -7.65 -17.43
N LEU A 17 -30.24 -6.57 -17.75
CA LEU A 17 -29.79 -5.20 -17.48
C LEU A 17 -29.59 -4.95 -15.98
N LEU A 18 -30.50 -5.42 -15.13
CA LEU A 18 -30.39 -5.31 -13.66
C LEU A 18 -29.21 -6.14 -13.12
N ILE A 19 -29.03 -7.37 -13.60
CA ILE A 19 -27.89 -8.22 -13.20
C ILE A 19 -26.57 -7.59 -13.63
N ALA A 20 -26.48 -7.05 -14.85
CA ALA A 20 -25.29 -6.36 -15.33
C ALA A 20 -24.98 -5.10 -14.51
N LEU A 21 -26.01 -4.34 -14.11
CA LEU A 21 -25.83 -3.18 -13.22
C LEU A 21 -25.31 -3.59 -11.84
N ILE A 22 -25.86 -4.67 -11.27
CA ILE A 22 -25.40 -5.19 -9.97
C ILE A 22 -23.95 -5.66 -10.07
N LEU A 23 -23.59 -6.40 -11.12
CA LEU A 23 -22.21 -6.84 -11.35
C LEU A 23 -21.25 -5.67 -11.56
N LEU A 24 -21.67 -4.63 -12.28
CA LEU A 24 -20.87 -3.41 -12.47
C LEU A 24 -20.64 -2.72 -11.12
N VAL A 25 -21.68 -2.55 -10.31
CA VAL A 25 -21.57 -1.95 -8.97
C VAL A 25 -20.67 -2.79 -8.06
N LEU A 26 -20.82 -4.12 -8.10
CA LEU A 26 -19.98 -5.03 -7.33
C LEU A 26 -18.51 -4.95 -7.77
N MET A 27 -18.27 -4.88 -9.08
CA MET A 27 -16.93 -4.72 -9.65
C MET A 27 -16.29 -3.40 -9.22
N VAL A 28 -17.04 -2.29 -9.29
CA VAL A 28 -16.56 -0.97 -8.84
C VAL A 28 -16.27 -0.99 -7.34
N PHE A 29 -17.11 -1.64 -6.54
CA PHE A 29 -16.89 -1.80 -5.11
C PHE A 29 -15.60 -2.58 -4.82
N VAL A 30 -15.36 -3.70 -5.50
CA VAL A 30 -14.12 -4.48 -5.37
C VAL A 30 -12.90 -3.64 -5.76
N LEU A 31 -12.97 -2.90 -6.88
CA LEU A 31 -11.88 -2.06 -7.34
C LEU A 31 -11.54 -0.94 -6.33
N ALA A 32 -12.57 -0.30 -5.77
CA ALA A 32 -12.40 0.75 -4.77
C ALA A 32 -11.74 0.23 -3.50
N ASN A 33 -12.14 -0.96 -3.03
CA ASN A 33 -11.49 -1.60 -1.88
C ASN A 33 -10.02 -1.92 -2.17
N TYR A 34 -9.69 -2.35 -3.39
CA TYR A 34 -8.30 -2.63 -3.79
C TYR A 34 -7.42 -1.37 -3.75
N LEU A 35 -7.94 -0.24 -4.24
CA LEU A 35 -7.24 1.06 -4.21
C LEU A 35 -7.03 1.63 -2.80
N VAL A 36 -7.96 1.36 -1.87
CA VAL A 36 -7.84 1.80 -0.48
C VAL A 36 -6.80 0.95 0.27
N ASN A 37 -6.77 -0.36 0.01
CA ASN A 37 -5.91 -1.28 0.75
C ASN A 37 -4.40 -1.05 0.49
N SER A 38 -4.03 -0.52 -0.68
CA SER A 38 -2.63 -0.16 -0.98
C SER A 38 -2.06 0.97 -0.11
N ARG A 39 -2.87 1.64 0.72
CA ARG A 39 -2.39 2.66 1.66
C ARG A 39 -1.94 2.11 3.02
N GLN A 40 -2.37 0.91 3.40
CA GLN A 40 -2.10 0.38 4.75
C GLN A 40 -0.69 -0.19 4.96
N GLU A 41 0.04 -0.48 3.89
CA GLU A 41 1.40 -1.04 3.99
C GLU A 41 2.41 -0.08 4.62
N SER A 42 2.07 1.20 4.80
CA SER A 42 2.99 2.20 5.38
C SER A 42 2.89 2.39 6.90
N GLN A 43 1.91 1.79 7.59
CA GLN A 43 1.65 2.12 9.01
C GLN A 43 2.02 1.02 10.01
N ASN A 44 2.52 -0.13 9.57
CA ASN A 44 2.85 -1.24 10.49
C ASN A 44 4.35 -1.36 10.79
N THR A 45 5.15 -0.36 10.42
CA THR A 45 6.57 -0.33 10.74
C THR A 45 6.76 -0.05 12.23
N ARG A 46 7.52 -0.89 12.93
CA ARG A 46 7.80 -0.71 14.35
C ARG A 46 8.73 0.47 14.52
N THR A 47 8.34 1.49 15.29
CA THR A 47 9.21 2.62 15.61
C THR A 47 9.78 2.48 17.02
N ILE A 48 11.07 2.73 17.18
CA ILE A 48 11.74 2.84 18.48
C ILE A 48 12.43 4.20 18.61
N THR A 49 12.52 4.72 19.83
CA THR A 49 13.29 5.93 20.11
C THR A 49 14.68 5.51 20.60
N LEU A 50 15.71 5.89 19.85
CA LEU A 50 17.11 5.74 20.22
C LEU A 50 17.64 7.06 20.77
N GLY A 51 18.38 7.00 21.88
CA GLY A 51 19.02 8.19 22.46
C GLY A 51 18.71 8.37 23.94
N LYS A 52 19.29 9.42 24.52
CA LYS A 52 19.13 9.78 25.93
C LYS A 52 19.29 11.29 26.10
N GLY A 53 18.31 11.94 26.72
CA GLY A 53 18.29 13.40 26.90
C GLY A 53 17.78 14.12 25.65
N ASP A 54 18.33 15.29 25.31
CA ASP A 54 17.81 16.17 24.25
C ASP A 54 18.08 15.70 22.81
N LYS A 55 18.67 14.51 22.63
CA LYS A 55 18.94 13.91 21.31
C LYS A 55 18.27 12.55 21.23
N GLU A 56 16.99 12.58 20.94
CA GLU A 56 16.18 11.41 20.63
C GLU A 56 16.07 11.27 19.11
N LEU A 57 16.25 10.04 18.61
CA LEU A 57 16.12 9.66 17.22
C LEU A 57 15.00 8.61 17.13
N LYS A 58 13.96 8.90 16.37
CA LYS A 58 12.87 7.96 16.09
C LYS A 58 13.25 7.13 14.87
N VAL A 59 13.55 5.86 15.08
CA VAL A 59 13.90 4.96 13.98
C VAL A 59 12.83 3.91 13.75
N GLU A 60 12.52 3.70 12.48
CA GLU A 60 11.69 2.61 12.02
C GLU A 60 12.54 1.35 11.84
N ILE A 61 12.08 0.22 12.37
CA ILE A 61 12.74 -1.06 12.22
C ILE A 61 12.27 -1.70 10.92
N ALA A 62 13.23 -2.03 10.06
CA ALA A 62 13.06 -2.96 8.96
C ALA A 62 13.77 -4.25 9.34
N ASP A 63 13.01 -5.30 9.70
CA ASP A 63 13.53 -6.62 10.07
C ASP A 63 13.15 -7.72 9.07
N GLU A 64 12.20 -7.42 8.17
CA GLU A 64 11.75 -8.35 7.13
C GLU A 64 12.34 -8.03 5.73
N PRO A 65 12.54 -9.04 4.85
CA PRO A 65 13.10 -8.82 3.51
C PRO A 65 12.34 -7.81 2.65
N TYR A 66 11.01 -7.72 2.80
CA TYR A 66 10.20 -6.75 2.06
C TYR A 66 10.46 -5.31 2.54
N GLU A 67 10.70 -5.12 3.83
CA GLU A 67 11.02 -3.82 4.45
C GLU A 67 12.42 -3.39 4.03
N HIS A 68 13.37 -4.33 4.00
CA HIS A 68 14.72 -4.09 3.49
C HIS A 68 14.72 -3.61 2.04
N ALA A 69 13.92 -4.26 1.18
CA ALA A 69 13.83 -3.92 -0.23
C ALA A 69 13.15 -2.57 -0.46
N ARG A 70 12.12 -2.24 0.32
CA ARG A 70 11.38 -0.98 0.25
C ARG A 70 12.20 0.18 0.82
N GLY A 71 12.88 0.00 1.95
CA GLY A 71 13.61 1.05 2.64
C GLY A 71 12.78 2.34 2.80
N LEU A 72 13.40 3.48 2.50
CA LEU A 72 12.76 4.81 2.53
C LEU A 72 12.25 5.27 1.14
N MET A 73 11.97 4.33 0.22
CA MET A 73 11.45 4.67 -1.11
C MET A 73 10.12 5.42 -1.02
N PHE A 74 9.93 6.36 -1.95
CA PHE A 74 8.73 7.18 -2.09
C PHE A 74 8.38 8.09 -0.90
N ARG A 75 9.30 8.30 0.04
CA ARG A 75 9.14 9.38 1.03
C ARG A 75 9.43 10.72 0.40
N GLU A 76 8.47 11.65 0.54
CA GLU A 76 8.65 13.04 0.12
C GLU A 76 9.46 13.85 1.14
N SER A 77 9.40 13.48 2.42
CA SER A 77 10.14 14.14 3.50
C SER A 77 10.35 13.21 4.70
N MET A 78 11.31 13.57 5.55
CA MET A 78 11.62 12.93 6.83
C MET A 78 12.21 14.01 7.74
N LYS A 79 11.96 13.95 9.05
CA LYS A 79 12.59 14.89 9.99
C LYS A 79 14.03 14.52 10.28
N ASP A 80 14.82 15.48 10.75
CA ASP A 80 16.22 15.27 11.12
C ASP A 80 16.39 14.28 12.30
N ASP A 81 15.36 14.14 13.13
CA ASP A 81 15.29 13.20 14.25
C ASP A 81 14.62 11.87 13.87
N GLU A 82 14.43 11.57 12.59
CA GLU A 82 13.81 10.35 12.11
C GLU A 82 14.80 9.51 11.26
N GLY A 83 14.63 8.20 11.26
CA GLY A 83 15.48 7.29 10.47
C GLY A 83 14.89 5.90 10.30
N MET A 84 15.65 5.01 9.67
CA MET A 84 15.30 3.60 9.53
C MET A 84 16.50 2.72 9.90
N LEU A 85 16.26 1.71 10.73
CA LEU A 85 17.23 0.74 11.19
C LEU A 85 16.95 -0.61 10.52
N PHE A 86 17.90 -1.07 9.72
CA PHE A 86 17.84 -2.37 9.05
C PHE A 86 18.45 -3.45 9.95
N ILE A 87 17.69 -4.49 10.31
CA ILE A 87 18.16 -5.58 11.15
C ILE A 87 18.38 -6.82 10.29
N PHE A 88 19.62 -7.28 10.23
CA PHE A 88 19.99 -8.50 9.52
C PHE A 88 20.38 -9.59 10.50
N SER A 89 20.07 -10.84 10.18
CA SER A 89 20.39 -12.01 11.01
C SER A 89 21.88 -12.39 11.00
N ASP A 90 22.63 -11.86 10.05
CA ASP A 90 24.06 -12.14 9.85
C ASP A 90 24.86 -10.83 9.72
N SER A 91 26.19 -10.97 9.78
CA SER A 91 27.14 -9.89 9.52
C SER A 91 27.81 -10.12 8.18
N GLU A 92 27.21 -9.58 7.12
CA GLU A 92 27.73 -9.65 5.76
C GLU A 92 27.80 -8.27 5.10
N TYR A 93 28.61 -8.16 4.05
CA TYR A 93 28.62 -6.96 3.21
C TYR A 93 27.31 -6.84 2.43
N ARG A 94 26.65 -5.70 2.54
CA ARG A 94 25.38 -5.41 1.89
C ARG A 94 25.48 -4.19 1.01
N THR A 95 24.80 -4.25 -0.14
CA THR A 95 24.71 -3.12 -1.06
C THR A 95 23.34 -2.48 -0.91
N PHE A 96 23.33 -1.19 -0.59
CA PHE A 96 22.13 -0.38 -0.58
C PHE A 96 22.00 0.37 -1.90
N TRP A 97 20.76 0.50 -2.35
CA TRP A 97 20.39 1.31 -3.52
C TRP A 97 19.42 2.41 -3.08
N MET A 98 19.48 3.55 -3.75
CA MET A 98 18.58 4.69 -3.49
C MET A 98 17.52 4.85 -4.58
N LYS A 99 17.13 3.73 -5.21
CA LYS A 99 16.15 3.77 -6.29
C LYS A 99 14.83 4.30 -5.74
N ASN A 100 14.31 5.40 -6.30
CA ASN A 100 13.06 6.06 -5.86
C ASN A 100 13.11 6.68 -4.45
N THR A 101 14.31 6.91 -3.90
CA THR A 101 14.47 7.72 -2.68
C THR A 101 14.54 9.19 -3.08
N LEU A 102 13.55 9.99 -2.67
CA LEU A 102 13.46 11.41 -3.02
C LEU A 102 14.26 12.31 -2.06
N ILE A 103 14.61 11.78 -0.89
CA ILE A 103 15.39 12.47 0.15
C ILE A 103 16.86 12.02 0.09
N PRO A 104 17.83 12.93 0.27
CA PRO A 104 19.23 12.53 0.46
C PRO A 104 19.37 11.78 1.79
N LEU A 105 20.09 10.65 1.77
CA LEU A 105 20.28 9.79 2.93
C LEU A 105 21.77 9.58 3.20
N ASP A 106 22.09 9.40 4.48
CA ASP A 106 23.38 8.92 4.95
C ASP A 106 23.20 7.50 5.52
N ILE A 107 24.16 6.61 5.28
CA ILE A 107 24.13 5.21 5.72
C ILE A 107 25.36 4.99 6.60
N ILE A 108 25.13 4.64 7.86
CA ILE A 108 26.15 4.49 8.90
C ILE A 108 26.29 3.03 9.29
#